data_AF-A0A7Y6C1Y7-F1
#
_entry.id   AF-A0A7Y6C1Y7-F1
#
_cell.length_a   1.000
_cell.length_b   1.000
_cell.length_c   1.000
_cell.angle_alpha   90.00
_cell.angle_beta   90.00
_cell.angle_gamma   90.00
#
_symmetry.space_group_name_H-M   'P 1'
#
loop_
_entity.id
_entity.type
_entity.pdbx_description
1 polymer ?
#
loop_
_entity_poly.entity_id
_entity_poly.type
_entity_poly.pdbx_seq_one_letter_code
_entity_poly.pdbx_strand_id
1 'polypeptide(L)'
;MDFSQVIHKLLPIAGVALAVGLIVLGMVYLAYKVYRKMGGKRIITIWQFIASFSILGWLIIVMMLTTFSRGAHFDGWVNLELFSGYVSAWNQWSLSEFQLIIFNMLMFAPLGFLLPLLGMKTRRFKFVLIISLLVTLGIEAFQMVTGRGIFELDDLLHNTLGSLAGYGLMRAILDILKQKKISFKAIFSAVCIPLAFALLFTGAFIIYSSKELGNLSVRPATSQKMNQVSVMLDTKLPDYGEPAALYRSHEIHNMEYGKQMASLMKDHFQLQQRGRISIDGFNRVWSLYDSTGKEYTFNYNVNSGNWWLARGQRSSSSMETEILTEKGEAYDKWLSQHGLLPKNAEFSTQNEDTVRWDLHMTNTDMIIGQQDFDNGMIIIVPAAESLIPQELFYSMNKNAYIRTVDVESPAKAYEEILKGNFSIYNDLKAGDELIVKGYELTYTYDSKGYYQPVYQFEGTVNGAEWSTLIPAMKN
;
A
#
# COMPACT_ATOMS: atom_id res chain seq x y z
N MET A 1 5.35 -6.12 4.44
CA MET A 1 6.55 -6.58 3.72
C MET A 1 7.43 -7.37 4.68
N ASP A 2 7.78 -8.63 4.35
CA ASP A 2 8.66 -9.47 5.20
C ASP A 2 10.13 -9.04 5.02
N PHE A 3 10.80 -8.65 6.11
CA PHE A 3 12.20 -8.22 6.11
C PHE A 3 13.13 -9.28 5.50
N SER A 4 12.80 -10.56 5.66
CA SER A 4 13.52 -11.68 5.06
C SER A 4 13.47 -11.65 3.53
N GLN A 5 12.29 -11.39 2.96
CA GLN A 5 12.12 -11.28 1.50
C GLN A 5 12.89 -10.07 0.94
N VAL A 6 12.91 -8.95 1.67
CA VAL A 6 13.69 -7.77 1.28
C VAL A 6 15.17 -8.09 1.23
N ILE A 7 15.71 -8.76 2.26
CA ILE A 7 17.11 -9.19 2.30
C ILE A 7 17.43 -10.14 1.15
N HIS A 8 16.57 -11.14 0.87
CA HIS A 8 16.79 -12.08 -0.22
C HIS A 8 16.79 -11.41 -1.60
N LYS A 9 15.92 -10.42 -1.84
CA LYS A 9 15.96 -9.61 -3.06
C LYS A 9 17.19 -8.71 -3.14
N LEU A 10 17.66 -8.20 -1.99
CA LEU A 10 18.80 -7.31 -1.90
C LEU A 10 20.15 -8.01 -2.03
N LEU A 11 20.27 -9.26 -1.59
CA LEU A 11 21.57 -9.95 -1.51
C LEU A 11 22.30 -10.05 -2.87
N PRO A 12 21.64 -10.42 -3.99
CA PRO A 12 22.29 -10.46 -5.30
C PRO A 12 22.68 -9.06 -5.78
N ILE A 13 21.82 -8.06 -5.54
CA ILE A 13 22.03 -6.66 -5.92
C ILE A 13 23.21 -6.07 -5.16
N ALA A 14 23.32 -6.38 -3.86
CA ALA A 14 24.41 -5.92 -3.00
C ALA A 14 25.78 -6.42 -3.50
N GLY A 15 25.85 -7.65 -4.02
CA GLY A 15 27.07 -8.20 -4.61
C GLY A 15 27.54 -7.43 -5.85
N VAL A 16 26.62 -7.12 -6.77
CA VAL A 16 26.91 -6.30 -7.97
C VAL A 16 27.30 -4.88 -7.56
N ALA A 17 26.56 -4.28 -6.62
CA ALA A 17 26.85 -2.94 -6.12
C ALA A 17 28.23 -2.83 -5.48
N LEU A 18 28.64 -3.85 -4.71
CA LEU A 18 29.96 -3.94 -4.11
C LEU A 18 31.06 -4.01 -5.18
N ALA A 19 30.87 -4.84 -6.22
CA ALA A 19 31.84 -4.98 -7.31
C ALA A 19 32.02 -3.68 -8.11
N VAL A 20 30.92 -3.03 -8.51
CA VAL A 20 30.95 -1.73 -9.21
C VAL A 20 31.57 -0.65 -8.33
N GLY A 21 31.19 -0.61 -7.04
CA GLY A 21 31.77 0.31 -6.07
C GLY A 21 33.29 0.16 -5.97
N LEU A 22 33.80 -1.07 -5.83
CA LEU A 22 35.23 -1.37 -5.78
C LEU A 22 35.97 -0.90 -7.04
N ILE A 23 35.40 -1.08 -8.24
CA ILE A 23 35.99 -0.62 -9.51
C ILE A 23 36.10 0.90 -9.52
N VAL A 24 35.01 1.61 -9.21
CA VAL A 24 35.01 3.09 -9.18
C VAL A 24 35.99 3.62 -8.15
N LEU A 25 36.08 3.00 -6.98
CA LEU A 25 37.06 3.39 -5.96
C LEU A 25 38.50 3.10 -6.35
N GLY A 26 38.76 2.00 -7.04
CA GLY A 26 40.05 1.73 -7.65
C GLY A 26 40.46 2.85 -8.60
N MET A 27 39.53 3.30 -9.46
CA MET A 27 39.75 4.41 -10.39
C MET A 27 39.98 5.75 -9.65
N VAL A 28 39.16 6.07 -8.64
CA VAL A 28 39.31 7.31 -7.85
C VAL A 28 40.61 7.32 -7.05
N TYR A 29 41.00 6.17 -6.47
CA TYR A 29 42.27 6.03 -5.77
C TYR A 29 43.47 6.19 -6.71
N LEU A 30 43.39 5.60 -7.91
CA LEU A 30 44.40 5.75 -8.95
C LEU A 30 44.51 7.22 -9.38
N ALA A 31 43.38 7.89 -9.62
CA ALA A 31 43.32 9.32 -9.95
C ALA A 31 43.89 10.19 -8.81
N TYR A 32 43.61 9.87 -7.55
CA TYR A 32 44.20 10.54 -6.39
C TYR A 32 45.72 10.32 -6.32
N LYS A 33 46.21 9.11 -6.60
CA LYS A 33 47.64 8.81 -6.65
C LYS A 33 48.34 9.58 -7.78
N VAL A 34 47.69 9.72 -8.93
CA VAL A 34 48.15 10.57 -10.04
C VAL A 34 48.17 12.05 -9.64
N TYR A 35 47.10 12.56 -9.02
CA TYR A 35 47.05 13.92 -8.46
C TYR A 35 48.18 14.20 -7.47
N ARG A 36 48.48 13.25 -6.57
CA ARG A 36 49.61 13.33 -5.63
C ARG A 36 50.95 13.35 -6.36
N LYS A 37 51.10 12.55 -7.41
CA LYS A 37 52.30 12.52 -8.27
C LYS A 37 52.48 13.83 -9.05
N MET A 38 51.39 14.53 -9.38
CA MET A 38 51.38 15.84 -10.06
C MET A 38 51.52 17.04 -9.10
N GLY A 39 51.93 16.82 -7.83
CA GLY A 39 52.18 17.90 -6.88
C GLY A 39 50.96 18.35 -6.05
N GLY A 40 49.89 17.56 -6.05
CA GLY A 40 48.69 17.82 -5.25
C GLY A 40 48.94 17.88 -3.74
N LYS A 41 48.62 19.02 -3.12
CA LYS A 41 48.89 19.27 -1.68
C LYS A 41 47.87 18.67 -0.72
N ARG A 42 46.68 18.28 -1.20
CA ARG A 42 45.59 17.78 -0.36
C ARG A 42 45.87 16.33 0.09
N ILE A 43 45.80 16.07 1.39
CA ILE A 43 45.94 14.73 1.98
C ILE A 43 44.55 14.24 2.38
N ILE A 44 44.15 13.08 1.86
CA ILE A 44 42.91 12.38 2.25
C ILE A 44 43.24 11.40 3.37
N THR A 45 42.48 11.44 4.47
CA THR A 45 42.64 10.49 5.58
C THR A 45 41.98 9.15 5.26
N ILE A 46 42.39 8.08 5.95
CA ILE A 46 41.77 6.76 5.80
C ILE A 46 40.25 6.79 6.08
N TRP A 47 39.80 7.58 7.05
CA TRP A 47 38.37 7.75 7.35
C TRP A 47 37.61 8.50 6.26
N GLN A 48 38.24 9.49 5.61
CA GLN A 48 37.64 10.15 4.45
C GLN A 48 37.51 9.18 3.28
N PHE A 49 38.52 8.32 3.07
CA PHE A 49 38.48 7.27 2.06
C PHE A 49 37.37 6.25 2.33
N ILE A 50 37.29 5.70 3.56
CA ILE A 50 36.24 4.77 3.97
C ILE A 50 34.86 5.41 3.82
N ALA A 51 34.67 6.64 4.31
CA ALA A 51 33.38 7.32 4.21
C ALA A 51 32.98 7.58 2.76
N SER A 52 33.92 7.97 1.90
CA SER A 52 33.65 8.16 0.46
C SER A 52 33.31 6.85 -0.22
N PHE A 53 33.99 5.76 0.15
CA PHE A 53 33.71 4.42 -0.34
C PHE A 53 32.29 3.98 0.03
N SER A 54 31.95 4.12 1.32
CA SER A 54 30.64 3.74 1.83
C SER A 54 29.51 4.58 1.25
N ILE A 55 29.72 5.89 1.01
CA ILE A 55 28.74 6.75 0.34
C ILE A 55 28.52 6.30 -1.10
N LEU A 56 29.58 5.91 -1.84
CA LEU A 56 29.40 5.41 -3.20
C LEU A 56 28.63 4.08 -3.22
N GLY A 57 29.02 3.14 -2.35
CA GLY A 57 28.31 1.85 -2.24
C GLY A 57 26.85 2.05 -1.85
N TRP A 58 26.57 2.94 -0.91
CA TRP A 58 25.22 3.37 -0.55
C TRP A 58 24.45 3.91 -1.75
N LEU A 59 25.02 4.83 -2.52
CA LEU A 59 24.35 5.42 -3.68
C LEU A 59 23.98 4.35 -4.72
N ILE A 60 24.87 3.38 -4.97
CA ILE A 60 24.57 2.29 -5.91
C ILE A 60 23.42 1.42 -5.39
N ILE A 61 23.40 1.10 -4.09
CA ILE A 61 22.31 0.32 -3.48
C ILE A 61 20.98 1.08 -3.61
N VAL A 62 20.97 2.38 -3.31
CA VAL A 62 19.77 3.23 -3.45
C VAL A 62 19.29 3.23 -4.90
N MET A 63 20.18 3.52 -5.87
CA MET A 63 19.81 3.50 -7.28
C MET A 63 19.26 2.15 -7.74
N MET A 64 19.85 1.04 -7.29
CA MET A 64 19.35 -0.29 -7.63
C MET A 64 17.97 -0.56 -7.02
N LEU A 65 17.78 -0.19 -5.75
CA LEU A 65 16.50 -0.36 -5.05
C LEU A 65 15.39 0.50 -5.64
N THR A 66 15.65 1.79 -5.85
CA THR A 66 14.60 2.75 -6.19
C THR A 66 14.36 2.87 -7.68
N THR A 67 15.38 2.60 -8.51
CA THR A 67 15.33 2.86 -9.95
C THR A 67 15.34 1.58 -10.78
N PHE A 68 16.25 0.64 -10.49
CA PHE A 68 16.44 -0.54 -11.36
C PHE A 68 15.64 -1.78 -10.95
N SER A 69 15.06 -1.80 -9.75
CA SER A 69 14.20 -2.90 -9.29
C SER A 69 12.72 -2.75 -9.68
N ARG A 70 12.31 -1.54 -10.09
CA ARG A 70 10.94 -1.21 -10.50
C ARG A 70 10.78 -1.45 -12.01
N GLY A 71 9.63 -1.99 -12.43
CA GLY A 71 9.29 -2.11 -13.86
C GLY A 71 9.26 -0.74 -14.54
N ALA A 72 9.64 -0.69 -15.82
CA ALA A 72 9.79 0.56 -16.57
C ALA A 72 8.45 1.01 -17.20
N HIS A 73 7.45 1.38 -16.40
CA HIS A 73 6.15 1.86 -16.90
C HIS A 73 5.47 2.86 -15.94
N PHE A 74 6.22 3.82 -15.38
CA PHE A 74 5.62 4.96 -14.67
C PHE A 74 5.77 6.20 -15.56
N ASP A 75 4.67 6.64 -16.18
CA ASP A 75 4.65 7.75 -17.15
C ASP A 75 4.88 9.12 -16.48
N GLY A 76 6.08 9.37 -15.94
CA GLY A 76 6.50 10.71 -15.50
C GLY A 76 5.57 11.38 -14.49
N TRP A 77 4.84 10.62 -13.67
CA TRP A 77 3.91 11.16 -12.68
C TRP A 77 4.69 12.00 -11.66
N VAL A 78 4.15 13.17 -11.31
CA VAL A 78 4.73 14.10 -10.35
C VAL A 78 3.70 14.38 -9.28
N ASN A 79 3.99 13.98 -8.04
CA ASN A 79 3.21 14.32 -6.87
C ASN A 79 3.93 15.42 -6.06
N LEU A 80 3.41 16.65 -6.16
CA LEU A 80 3.93 17.81 -5.42
C LEU A 80 3.13 18.12 -4.16
N GLU A 81 2.14 17.29 -3.81
CA GLU A 81 1.27 17.52 -2.67
C GLU A 81 1.91 16.93 -1.42
N LEU A 82 2.60 17.81 -0.68
CA LEU A 82 3.24 17.45 0.57
C LEU A 82 2.21 16.91 1.56
N PHE A 83 2.58 15.81 2.21
CA PHE A 83 1.81 15.02 3.16
C PHE A 83 0.68 14.17 2.58
N SER A 84 0.50 14.13 1.27
CA SER A 84 -0.50 13.26 0.62
C SER A 84 -0.31 11.79 1.00
N GLY A 85 0.93 11.32 1.12
CA GLY A 85 1.23 9.95 1.57
C GLY A 85 0.78 9.67 3.00
N TYR A 86 0.83 10.67 3.89
CA TYR A 86 0.32 10.52 5.26
C TYR A 86 -1.21 10.48 5.31
N VAL A 87 -1.86 11.31 4.49
CA VAL A 87 -3.32 11.34 4.40
C VAL A 87 -3.83 10.02 3.80
N SER A 88 -3.19 9.51 2.75
CA SER A 88 -3.46 8.18 2.20
C SER A 88 -3.30 7.08 3.26
N ALA A 89 -2.14 7.04 3.93
CA ALA A 89 -1.86 6.03 4.96
C ALA A 89 -2.87 6.10 6.11
N TRP A 90 -3.32 7.30 6.46
CA TRP A 90 -4.38 7.52 7.45
C TRP A 90 -5.73 7.03 6.94
N ASN A 91 -6.20 7.47 5.78
CA ASN A 91 -7.51 7.12 5.22
C ASN A 91 -7.67 5.61 5.03
N GLN A 92 -6.61 4.94 4.57
CA GLN A 92 -6.58 3.48 4.41
C GLN A 92 -6.24 2.73 5.71
N TRP A 93 -5.74 3.42 6.73
CA TRP A 93 -5.13 2.85 7.93
C TRP A 93 -4.10 1.75 7.59
N SER A 94 -3.23 2.04 6.64
CA SER A 94 -2.27 1.08 6.07
C SER A 94 -0.95 1.11 6.83
N LEU A 95 -0.69 0.09 7.66
CA LEU A 95 0.61 -0.08 8.32
C LEU A 95 1.75 -0.19 7.30
N SER A 96 1.49 -0.76 6.13
CA SER A 96 2.49 -0.90 5.07
C SER A 96 2.90 0.46 4.50
N GLU A 97 1.96 1.40 4.32
CA GLU A 97 2.29 2.77 3.88
C GLU A 97 3.09 3.53 4.95
N PHE A 98 2.72 3.42 6.23
CA PHE A 98 3.53 3.99 7.31
C PHE A 98 4.94 3.39 7.38
N GLN A 99 5.10 2.09 7.09
CA GLN A 99 6.41 1.44 7.01
C GLN A 99 7.26 2.00 5.85
N LEU A 100 6.66 2.29 4.70
CA LEU A 100 7.37 2.87 3.55
C LEU A 100 7.98 4.24 3.90
N ILE A 101 7.25 5.08 4.63
CA ILE A 101 7.76 6.37 5.14
C ILE A 101 9.04 6.16 5.98
N ILE A 102 9.02 5.21 6.91
CA ILE A 102 10.19 4.88 7.74
C ILE A 102 11.33 4.29 6.92
N PHE A 103 11.03 3.43 5.95
CA PHE A 103 12.06 2.86 5.08
C PHE A 103 12.74 3.90 4.21
N ASN A 104 12.03 4.91 3.71
CA ASN A 104 12.62 6.03 2.97
C ASN A 104 13.59 6.82 3.88
N MET A 105 13.20 7.10 5.13
CA MET A 105 14.10 7.72 6.11
C MET A 105 15.33 6.85 6.42
N LEU A 106 15.14 5.56 6.71
CA LEU A 106 16.23 4.66 7.04
C LEU A 106 17.20 4.47 5.88
N MET A 107 16.70 4.47 4.64
CA MET A 107 17.50 4.34 3.43
C MET A 107 18.49 5.49 3.28
N PHE A 108 18.14 6.71 3.69
CA PHE A 108 19.02 7.89 3.57
C PHE A 108 19.83 8.24 4.83
N ALA A 109 19.56 7.59 5.97
CA ALA A 109 20.35 7.75 7.18
C ALA A 109 21.86 7.54 7.00
N PRO A 110 22.34 6.53 6.23
CA PRO A 110 23.76 6.34 5.99
C PRO A 110 24.46 7.55 5.35
N LEU A 111 23.81 8.26 4.41
CA LEU A 111 24.38 9.45 3.78
C LEU A 111 24.77 10.50 4.84
N GLY A 112 23.83 10.88 5.70
CA GLY A 112 24.06 11.91 6.69
C GLY A 112 24.97 11.45 7.83
N PHE A 113 24.97 10.16 8.15
CA PHE A 113 25.91 9.56 9.10
C PHE A 113 27.36 9.65 8.59
N LEU A 114 27.60 9.43 7.30
CA LEU A 114 28.95 9.40 6.73
C LEU A 114 29.50 10.79 6.37
N LEU A 115 28.63 11.75 6.02
CA LEU A 115 29.06 13.10 5.59
C LEU A 115 30.02 13.80 6.58
N PRO A 116 29.79 13.82 7.91
CA PRO A 116 30.70 14.47 8.88
C PRO A 116 32.13 13.93 8.89
N LEU A 117 32.35 12.72 8.38
CA LEU A 117 33.68 12.10 8.27
C LEU A 117 34.48 12.65 7.08
N LEU A 118 33.82 13.24 6.08
CA LEU A 118 34.48 13.80 4.89
C LEU A 118 35.24 15.11 5.19
N GLY A 119 34.87 15.87 6.23
CA GLY A 119 35.63 17.04 6.64
C GLY A 119 34.89 18.03 7.54
N MET A 120 35.58 19.12 7.89
CA MET A 120 35.07 20.12 8.85
C MET A 120 33.83 20.89 8.35
N LYS A 121 33.68 21.04 7.02
CA LYS A 121 32.50 21.68 6.43
C LYS A 121 31.25 20.81 6.62
N THR A 122 31.34 19.53 6.30
CA THR A 122 30.25 18.55 6.40
C THR A 122 29.92 18.13 7.84
N ARG A 123 30.68 18.61 8.83
CA ARG A 123 30.26 18.56 10.26
C ARG A 123 29.22 19.61 10.62
N ARG A 124 29.03 20.66 9.80
CA ARG A 124 28.02 21.70 10.05
C ARG A 124 26.70 21.29 9.40
N PHE A 125 25.62 21.39 10.18
CA PHE A 125 24.25 21.04 9.77
C PHE A 125 23.87 21.57 8.38
N LYS A 126 24.12 22.85 8.10
CA LYS A 126 23.75 23.48 6.82
C LYS A 126 24.30 22.75 5.58
N PHE A 127 25.52 22.22 5.65
CA PHE A 127 26.12 21.54 4.51
C PHE A 127 25.52 20.15 4.32
N VAL A 128 25.21 19.46 5.42
CA VAL A 128 24.51 18.18 5.35
C VAL A 128 23.13 18.39 4.76
N LEU A 129 22.34 19.33 5.27
CA LEU A 129 21.01 19.64 4.76
C LEU A 129 21.02 19.90 3.24
N ILE A 130 21.92 20.79 2.77
CA ILE A 130 22.01 21.13 1.34
C ILE A 130 22.44 19.90 0.51
N ILE A 131 23.44 19.14 0.95
CA ILE A 131 23.89 17.96 0.21
C ILE A 131 22.78 16.91 0.15
N SER A 132 22.11 16.64 1.27
CA SER A 132 21.01 15.68 1.34
C SER A 132 19.88 16.07 0.38
N LEU A 133 19.44 17.33 0.41
CA LEU A 133 18.42 17.86 -0.51
C LEU A 133 18.83 17.74 -1.98
N LEU A 134 20.07 18.11 -2.33
CA LEU A 134 20.55 18.02 -3.71
C LEU A 134 20.68 16.57 -4.18
N VAL A 135 21.13 15.65 -3.32
CA VAL A 135 21.26 14.24 -3.66
C VAL A 135 19.88 13.61 -3.84
N THR A 136 18.95 13.82 -2.91
CA THR A 136 17.60 13.26 -3.05
C THR A 136 16.86 13.88 -4.24
N LEU A 137 16.98 15.19 -4.48
CA LEU A 137 16.41 15.83 -5.67
C LEU A 137 17.00 15.27 -6.97
N GLY A 138 18.31 15.03 -6.99
CA GLY A 138 18.98 14.46 -8.15
C GLY A 138 18.54 13.02 -8.46
N ILE A 139 18.29 12.22 -7.42
CA ILE A 139 17.78 10.85 -7.57
C ILE A 139 16.35 10.87 -8.12
N GLU A 140 15.46 11.65 -7.52
CA GLU A 140 14.07 11.78 -7.99
C GLU A 140 13.98 12.32 -9.42
N ALA A 141 14.76 13.36 -9.74
CA ALA A 141 14.83 13.91 -11.10
C ALA A 141 15.36 12.88 -12.11
N PHE A 142 16.34 12.06 -11.73
CA PHE A 142 16.84 10.99 -12.58
C PHE A 142 15.78 9.91 -12.83
N GLN A 143 15.03 9.50 -11.78
CA GLN A 143 13.94 8.53 -11.91
C GLN A 143 12.83 9.05 -12.81
N MET A 144 12.44 10.31 -12.64
CA MET A 144 11.43 10.98 -13.46
C MET A 144 11.87 11.04 -14.94
N VAL A 145 13.09 11.52 -15.24
CA VAL A 145 13.60 11.61 -16.62
C VAL A 145 13.74 10.23 -17.28
N THR A 146 14.00 9.18 -16.49
CA THR A 146 14.15 7.82 -17.02
C THR A 146 12.85 7.00 -17.03
N GLY A 147 11.72 7.56 -16.58
CA GLY A 147 10.43 6.86 -16.51
C GLY A 147 10.41 5.67 -15.55
N ARG A 148 11.29 5.68 -14.54
CA ARG A 148 11.52 4.58 -13.59
C ARG A 148 10.96 4.86 -12.19
N GLY A 149 10.29 5.99 -12.01
CA GLY A 149 9.67 6.35 -10.74
C GLY A 149 8.76 7.56 -10.87
N ILE A 150 8.00 7.79 -9.80
CA ILE A 150 7.14 8.95 -9.59
C ILE A 150 7.97 9.97 -8.82
N PHE A 151 7.96 11.23 -9.26
CA PHE A 151 8.61 12.30 -8.48
C PHE A 151 7.70 12.67 -7.31
N GLU A 152 8.07 12.29 -6.09
CA GLU A 152 7.25 12.52 -4.90
C GLU A 152 7.91 13.50 -3.94
N LEU A 153 7.22 14.61 -3.62
CA LEU A 153 7.74 15.61 -2.70
C LEU A 153 7.89 15.07 -1.27
N ASP A 154 7.02 14.15 -0.87
CA ASP A 154 7.11 13.43 0.41
C ASP A 154 8.41 12.61 0.51
N ASP A 155 8.86 11.99 -0.58
CA ASP A 155 10.11 11.24 -0.60
C ASP A 155 11.32 12.16 -0.41
N LEU A 156 11.31 13.35 -1.03
CA LEU A 156 12.33 14.37 -0.79
C LEU A 156 12.41 14.75 0.70
N LEU A 157 11.26 14.90 1.36
CA LEU A 157 11.18 15.19 2.80
C LEU A 157 11.74 14.03 3.63
N HIS A 158 11.26 12.81 3.41
CA HIS A 158 11.64 11.62 4.19
C HIS A 158 13.13 11.30 4.05
N ASN A 159 13.65 11.32 2.81
CA ASN A 159 15.05 11.09 2.52
C ASN A 159 15.94 12.14 3.21
N THR A 160 15.52 13.40 3.17
CA THR A 160 16.23 14.49 3.86
C THR A 160 16.22 14.27 5.38
N LEU A 161 15.05 14.02 5.98
CA LEU A 161 14.93 13.77 7.42
C LEU A 161 15.72 12.54 7.88
N GLY A 162 15.71 11.47 7.08
CA GLY A 162 16.54 10.28 7.28
C GLY A 162 18.01 10.63 7.35
N SER A 163 18.51 11.37 6.36
CA SER A 163 19.88 11.88 6.34
C SER A 163 20.20 12.75 7.56
N LEU A 164 19.30 13.66 7.95
CA LEU A 164 19.48 14.49 9.14
C LEU A 164 19.51 13.66 10.44
N ALA A 165 18.73 12.58 10.54
CA ALA A 165 18.78 11.66 11.68
C ALA A 165 20.13 10.95 11.77
N GLY A 166 20.63 10.43 10.64
CA GLY A 166 21.97 9.84 10.57
C GLY A 166 23.09 10.83 10.93
N TYR A 167 22.97 12.08 10.50
CA TYR A 167 23.87 13.17 10.90
C TYR A 167 23.82 13.45 12.40
N GLY A 168 22.62 13.52 12.97
CA GLY A 168 22.41 13.68 14.39
C GLY A 168 23.12 12.61 15.21
N LEU A 169 23.02 11.36 14.78
CA LEU A 169 23.72 10.23 15.39
C LEU A 169 25.25 10.35 15.28
N MET A 170 25.79 10.60 14.08
CA MET A 170 27.25 10.76 13.91
C MET A 170 27.78 11.95 14.70
N ARG A 171 27.04 13.07 14.73
CA ARG A 171 27.40 14.24 15.52
C ARG A 171 27.48 13.91 17.00
N ALA A 172 26.49 13.19 17.52
CA ALA A 172 26.51 12.72 18.91
C ALA A 172 27.75 11.89 19.21
N ILE A 173 28.10 10.94 18.33
CA ILE A 173 29.32 10.12 18.44
C ILE A 173 30.58 11.01 18.49
N LEU A 174 30.73 11.94 17.54
CA LEU A 174 31.89 12.83 17.49
C LEU A 174 32.00 13.73 18.73
N ASP A 175 30.87 14.24 19.23
CA ASP A 175 30.82 15.06 20.43
C ASP A 175 31.19 14.25 21.68
N ILE A 176 30.68 13.01 21.81
CA ILE A 176 31.02 12.07 22.90
C ILE A 176 32.51 11.72 22.85
N LEU A 177 33.06 11.41 21.68
CA LEU A 177 34.48 11.08 21.52
C LEU A 177 35.38 12.26 21.88
N LYS A 178 34.97 13.49 21.52
CA LYS A 178 35.73 14.71 21.82
C LYS A 178 35.66 15.09 23.31
N GLN A 179 34.49 14.97 23.93
CA GLN A 179 34.26 15.41 25.31
C GLN A 179 34.46 14.30 26.35
N LYS A 180 34.55 13.03 25.91
CA LYS A 180 34.58 11.81 26.75
C LYS A 180 33.43 11.72 27.75
N LYS A 181 32.30 12.36 27.45
CA LYS A 181 31.09 12.36 28.28
C LYS A 181 29.85 12.39 27.38
N ILE A 182 28.80 11.69 27.82
CA ILE A 182 27.49 11.76 27.18
C ILE A 182 26.77 13.02 27.70
N SER A 183 26.48 13.95 26.80
CA SER A 183 25.71 15.17 27.11
C SER A 183 24.27 15.03 26.63
N PHE A 184 23.34 15.73 27.30
CA PHE A 184 21.95 15.81 26.85
C PHE A 184 21.84 16.27 25.38
N LYS A 185 22.67 17.22 24.98
CA LYS A 185 22.73 17.72 23.59
C LYS A 185 23.07 16.62 22.58
N ALA A 186 24.03 15.74 22.91
CA ALA A 186 24.41 14.63 22.05
C ALA A 186 23.27 13.61 21.91
N ILE A 187 22.64 13.25 23.03
CA ILE A 187 21.46 12.35 23.01
C ILE A 187 20.35 12.98 22.18
N PHE A 188 19.98 14.23 22.48
CA PHE A 188 18.94 14.95 21.79
C PHE A 188 19.18 15.01 20.28
N SER A 189 20.41 15.30 19.84
CA SER A 189 20.72 15.32 18.40
C SER A 189 20.57 13.96 17.72
N ALA A 190 20.83 12.86 18.43
CA ALA A 190 20.71 11.52 17.86
C ALA A 190 19.25 11.04 17.77
N VAL A 191 18.40 11.45 18.73
CA VAL A 191 17.05 10.87 18.88
C VAL A 191 15.90 11.80 18.50
N CYS A 192 16.12 13.10 18.29
CA CYS A 192 15.01 14.05 18.09
C CYS A 192 14.09 13.69 16.91
N ILE A 193 14.64 13.31 15.76
CA ILE A 193 13.85 12.92 14.58
C ILE A 193 13.17 11.55 14.80
N PRO A 194 13.88 10.47 15.20
CA PRO A 194 13.22 9.20 15.52
C PRO A 194 12.13 9.34 16.58
N LEU A 195 12.35 10.15 17.62
CA LEU A 195 11.39 10.38 18.70
C LEU A 195 10.16 11.15 18.19
N ALA A 196 10.34 12.16 17.33
CA ALA A 196 9.23 12.89 16.74
C ALA A 196 8.30 11.97 15.94
N PHE A 197 8.85 11.07 15.12
CA PHE A 197 8.06 10.10 14.37
C PHE A 197 7.43 9.03 15.27
N ALA A 198 8.15 8.57 16.28
CA ALA A 198 7.58 7.64 17.26
C ALA A 198 6.37 8.26 17.98
N LEU A 199 6.46 9.53 18.40
CA LEU A 199 5.36 10.25 19.01
C LEU A 199 4.21 10.49 18.03
N LEU A 200 4.50 10.86 16.78
CA LEU A 200 3.50 11.09 15.74
C LEU A 200 2.70 9.81 15.45
N PHE A 201 3.36 8.68 15.23
CA PHE A 201 2.68 7.41 14.97
C PHE A 201 1.99 6.83 16.19
N THR A 202 2.57 6.99 17.38
CA THR A 202 1.89 6.59 18.62
C THR A 202 0.63 7.43 18.84
N GLY A 203 0.70 8.74 18.61
CA GLY A 203 -0.46 9.63 18.68
C GLY A 203 -1.54 9.25 17.66
N ALA A 204 -1.16 9.02 16.41
CA ALA A 204 -2.07 8.54 15.37
C ALA A 204 -2.73 7.21 15.76
N PHE A 205 -1.95 6.25 16.30
CA PHE A 205 -2.45 4.98 16.79
C PHE A 205 -3.45 5.16 17.94
N ILE A 206 -3.13 5.97 18.96
CA ILE A 206 -4.04 6.23 20.07
C ILE A 206 -5.36 6.84 19.58
N ILE A 207 -5.28 7.87 18.73
CA ILE A 207 -6.46 8.53 18.15
C ILE A 207 -7.30 7.51 17.39
N TYR A 208 -6.69 6.75 16.49
CA TYR A 208 -7.38 5.73 15.71
C TYR A 208 -8.00 4.64 16.58
N SER A 209 -7.25 4.10 17.54
CA SER A 209 -7.73 3.08 18.47
C SER A 209 -8.91 3.56 19.32
N SER A 210 -8.96 4.86 19.64
CA SER A 210 -10.06 5.46 20.41
C SER A 210 -11.35 5.67 19.61
N LYS A 211 -11.28 5.74 18.27
CA LYS A 211 -12.48 5.85 17.44
C LYS A 211 -13.33 4.59 17.57
N GLU A 212 -14.65 4.71 17.53
CA GLU A 212 -15.50 3.53 17.39
C GLU A 212 -15.33 2.92 15.98
N LEU A 213 -15.56 3.76 14.97
CA LEU A 213 -15.46 3.42 13.55
C LEU A 213 -14.02 3.56 13.02
N GLY A 214 -13.73 2.82 11.96
CA GLY A 214 -12.52 2.97 11.16
C GLY A 214 -12.57 4.17 10.23
N ASN A 215 -11.49 4.34 9.48
CA ASN A 215 -11.40 5.32 8.41
C ASN A 215 -11.95 4.70 7.11
N LEU A 216 -12.60 5.52 6.29
CA LEU A 216 -13.07 5.12 4.96
C LEU A 216 -12.01 5.48 3.91
N SER A 217 -11.55 4.48 3.16
CA SER A 217 -10.53 4.64 2.12
C SER A 217 -11.01 5.42 0.89
N VAL A 218 -12.32 5.68 0.77
CA VAL A 218 -12.92 6.44 -0.34
C VAL A 218 -12.53 7.93 -0.32
N ARG A 219 -12.09 8.43 0.84
CA ARG A 219 -11.63 9.81 0.98
C ARG A 219 -10.31 9.98 0.22
N PRO A 220 -10.20 10.97 -0.68
CA PRO A 220 -8.96 11.16 -1.41
C PRO A 220 -7.85 11.64 -0.47
N ALA A 221 -6.60 11.38 -0.85
CA ALA A 221 -5.45 11.96 -0.17
C ALA A 221 -5.41 13.48 -0.36
N THR A 222 -5.86 13.95 -1.53
CA THR A 222 -5.81 15.34 -1.94
C THR A 222 -7.04 15.71 -2.77
N SER A 223 -7.49 16.95 -2.60
CA SER A 223 -8.73 17.41 -3.24
C SER A 223 -8.50 17.73 -4.72
N GLN A 224 -9.47 17.36 -5.55
CA GLN A 224 -9.49 17.73 -6.96
C GLN A 224 -9.56 19.25 -7.13
N LYS A 225 -8.87 19.78 -8.15
CA LYS A 225 -8.89 21.22 -8.46
C LYS A 225 -10.19 21.56 -9.16
N MET A 226 -11.24 21.85 -8.41
CA MET A 226 -12.57 22.08 -8.99
C MET A 226 -12.74 23.47 -9.62
N ASN A 227 -11.85 24.42 -9.35
CA ASN A 227 -11.91 25.77 -9.93
C ASN A 227 -11.67 25.83 -11.44
N GLN A 228 -11.15 24.75 -12.03
CA GLN A 228 -10.86 24.63 -13.47
C GLN A 228 -11.83 23.68 -14.19
N VAL A 229 -12.83 23.15 -13.49
CA VAL A 229 -13.77 22.14 -13.96
C VAL A 229 -15.18 22.74 -14.01
N SER A 230 -15.91 22.50 -15.09
CA SER A 230 -17.34 22.80 -15.15
C SER A 230 -18.12 21.66 -14.52
N VAL A 231 -18.93 21.93 -13.50
CA VAL A 231 -19.75 20.92 -12.83
C VAL A 231 -21.23 21.20 -13.09
N MET A 232 -21.95 20.21 -13.61
CA MET A 232 -23.39 20.25 -13.82
C MET A 232 -24.07 19.17 -12.99
N LEU A 233 -25.21 19.51 -12.39
CA LEU A 233 -26.07 18.57 -11.70
C LEU A 233 -27.32 18.33 -12.55
N ASP A 234 -27.47 17.11 -13.05
CA ASP A 234 -28.60 16.65 -13.88
C ASP A 234 -29.48 15.67 -13.10
N THR A 235 -29.68 15.95 -11.81
CA THR A 235 -30.58 15.18 -10.95
C THR A 235 -31.03 16.00 -9.76
N LYS A 236 -32.10 15.57 -9.10
CA LYS A 236 -32.60 16.21 -7.87
C LYS A 236 -31.95 15.54 -6.67
N LEU A 237 -31.32 16.33 -5.83
CA LEU A 237 -30.73 15.88 -4.57
C LEU A 237 -31.63 16.30 -3.41
N PRO A 238 -32.15 15.36 -2.61
CA PRO A 238 -32.86 15.69 -1.38
C PRO A 238 -31.96 16.44 -0.38
N ASP A 239 -32.58 17.35 0.36
CA ASP A 239 -31.93 18.10 1.46
C ASP A 239 -32.03 17.38 2.82
N TYR A 240 -32.56 16.15 2.84
CA TYR A 240 -32.61 15.28 4.01
C TYR A 240 -31.92 13.94 3.72
N GLY A 241 -31.33 13.35 4.75
CA GLY A 241 -30.79 11.99 4.73
C GLY A 241 -31.68 11.06 5.53
N GLU A 242 -32.02 9.91 4.96
CA GLU A 242 -32.77 8.88 5.66
C GLU A 242 -31.81 8.05 6.53
N PRO A 243 -32.18 7.71 7.78
CA PRO A 243 -31.34 6.86 8.62
C PRO A 243 -31.09 5.51 7.96
N ALA A 244 -29.87 4.99 8.12
CA ALA A 244 -29.46 3.74 7.50
C ALA A 244 -28.89 2.78 8.54
N ALA A 245 -29.02 1.47 8.31
CA ALA A 245 -28.40 0.47 9.17
C ALA A 245 -26.86 0.52 9.07
N LEU A 246 -26.18 0.26 10.18
CA LEU A 246 -24.73 0.08 10.28
C LEU A 246 -24.46 -1.39 10.60
N TYR A 247 -23.52 -2.00 9.89
CA TYR A 247 -23.15 -3.40 10.10
C TYR A 247 -21.66 -3.57 10.40
N ARG A 248 -21.28 -4.79 10.76
CA ARG A 248 -19.88 -5.17 10.93
C ARG A 248 -19.63 -6.61 10.53
N SER A 249 -18.54 -6.82 9.79
CA SER A 249 -18.02 -8.16 9.53
C SER A 249 -16.99 -8.57 10.57
N HIS A 250 -17.15 -9.78 11.11
CA HIS A 250 -16.22 -10.40 12.06
C HIS A 250 -15.10 -11.18 11.35
N GLU A 251 -15.17 -11.28 10.02
CA GLU A 251 -14.18 -11.94 9.17
C GLU A 251 -13.06 -10.96 8.76
N ILE A 252 -13.33 -9.65 8.82
CA ILE A 252 -12.35 -8.59 8.59
C ILE A 252 -11.45 -8.42 9.82
N HIS A 253 -10.15 -8.22 9.58
CA HIS A 253 -9.08 -8.18 10.59
C HIS A 253 -8.97 -9.42 11.48
N ASN A 254 -9.53 -10.55 11.03
CA ASN A 254 -9.54 -11.79 11.78
C ASN A 254 -8.49 -12.77 11.24
N MET A 255 -7.27 -12.64 11.77
CA MET A 255 -6.16 -13.53 11.41
C MET A 255 -6.46 -15.00 11.72
N GLU A 256 -7.28 -15.29 12.73
CA GLU A 256 -7.61 -16.65 13.10
C GLU A 256 -8.53 -17.30 12.05
N TYR A 257 -9.54 -16.55 11.58
CA TYR A 257 -10.35 -16.96 10.43
C TYR A 257 -9.49 -17.24 9.19
N GLY A 258 -8.58 -16.33 8.83
CA GLY A 258 -7.68 -16.54 7.70
C GLY A 258 -6.81 -17.80 7.82
N LYS A 259 -6.29 -18.09 9.02
CA LYS A 259 -5.54 -19.34 9.29
C LYS A 259 -6.42 -20.58 9.21
N GLN A 260 -7.66 -20.51 9.69
CA GLN A 260 -8.62 -21.59 9.61
C GLN A 260 -8.95 -21.92 8.16
N MET A 261 -9.22 -20.91 7.32
CA MET A 261 -9.47 -21.09 5.89
C MET A 261 -8.23 -21.65 5.16
N ALA A 262 -7.04 -21.16 5.49
CA ALA A 262 -5.80 -21.73 4.95
C ALA A 262 -5.61 -23.20 5.34
N SER A 263 -5.91 -23.56 6.60
CA SER A 263 -5.86 -24.97 7.05
C SER A 263 -6.89 -25.81 6.31
N LEU A 264 -8.12 -25.31 6.17
CA LEU A 264 -9.18 -26.01 5.45
C LEU A 264 -8.78 -26.31 4.00
N MET A 265 -8.20 -25.34 3.29
CA MET A 265 -7.70 -25.56 1.91
C MET A 265 -6.57 -26.58 1.89
N LYS A 266 -5.63 -26.51 2.84
CA LYS A 266 -4.54 -27.47 2.94
C LYS A 266 -5.02 -28.89 3.20
N ASP A 267 -5.94 -29.06 4.13
CA ASP A 267 -6.43 -30.37 4.54
C ASP A 267 -7.31 -30.98 3.45
N HIS A 268 -8.20 -30.18 2.84
CA HIS A 268 -9.07 -30.65 1.77
C HIS A 268 -8.31 -31.01 0.48
N PHE A 269 -7.37 -30.16 0.05
CA PHE A 269 -6.60 -30.37 -1.18
C PHE A 269 -5.26 -31.07 -0.97
N GLN A 270 -4.97 -31.52 0.26
CA GLN A 270 -3.71 -32.18 0.65
C GLN A 270 -2.46 -31.36 0.30
N LEU A 271 -2.56 -30.04 0.46
CA LEU A 271 -1.46 -29.11 0.17
C LEU A 271 -0.52 -28.97 1.36
N GLN A 272 0.78 -28.91 1.08
CA GLN A 272 1.82 -28.68 2.07
C GLN A 272 2.34 -27.25 2.00
N GLN A 273 2.42 -26.58 3.14
CA GLN A 273 3.02 -25.26 3.23
C GLN A 273 4.55 -25.36 3.23
N ARG A 274 5.20 -24.51 2.44
CA ARG A 274 6.66 -24.32 2.49
C ARG A 274 6.99 -22.92 2.98
N GLY A 275 7.85 -22.84 4.00
CA GLY A 275 8.27 -21.57 4.57
C GLY A 275 7.22 -20.93 5.49
N ARG A 276 7.41 -19.65 5.81
CA ARG A 276 6.54 -18.88 6.72
C ARG A 276 5.48 -18.12 5.94
N ILE A 277 4.40 -17.75 6.63
CA ILE A 277 3.39 -16.83 6.11
C ILE A 277 4.08 -15.51 5.78
N SER A 278 3.94 -15.03 4.55
CA SER A 278 4.48 -13.74 4.14
C SER A 278 3.40 -12.64 4.17
N ILE A 279 3.84 -11.38 4.23
CA ILE A 279 2.98 -10.20 4.36
C ILE A 279 3.20 -9.28 3.17
N ASP A 280 2.14 -9.08 2.39
CA ASP A 280 2.12 -8.18 1.23
C ASP A 280 0.93 -7.21 1.33
N GLY A 281 1.18 -5.96 1.74
CA GLY A 281 0.10 -5.03 2.07
C GLY A 281 -0.87 -5.60 3.12
N PHE A 282 -2.15 -5.64 2.76
CA PHE A 282 -3.21 -6.26 3.57
C PHE A 282 -3.28 -7.78 3.43
N ASN A 283 -2.53 -8.37 2.52
CA ASN A 283 -2.55 -9.81 2.27
C ASN A 283 -1.67 -10.58 3.27
N ARG A 284 -2.14 -11.76 3.64
CA ARG A 284 -1.37 -12.81 4.31
C ARG A 284 -1.28 -13.97 3.35
N VAL A 285 -0.06 -14.39 3.05
CA VAL A 285 0.22 -15.26 1.91
C VAL A 285 0.89 -16.54 2.37
N TRP A 286 0.26 -17.66 2.04
CA TRP A 286 0.75 -19.01 2.25
C TRP A 286 1.21 -19.61 0.92
N SER A 287 2.49 -19.95 0.84
CA SER A 287 3.05 -20.71 -0.29
C SER A 287 2.79 -22.20 -0.06
N LEU A 288 1.96 -22.78 -0.91
CA LEU A 288 1.45 -24.15 -0.82
C LEU A 288 1.92 -24.98 -2.01
N TYR A 289 2.11 -26.28 -1.80
CA TYR A 289 2.54 -27.21 -2.85
C TYR A 289 1.74 -28.50 -2.77
N ASP A 290 1.36 -29.04 -3.92
CA ASP A 290 0.77 -30.39 -3.98
C ASP A 290 1.85 -31.48 -3.95
N SER A 291 1.41 -32.75 -3.96
CA SER A 291 2.30 -33.92 -3.95
C SER A 291 3.21 -34.03 -5.19
N THR A 292 2.88 -33.36 -6.28
CA THR A 292 3.68 -33.31 -7.52
C THR A 292 4.72 -32.19 -7.51
N GLY A 293 4.73 -31.34 -6.46
CA GLY A 293 5.63 -30.21 -6.31
C GLY A 293 5.15 -28.94 -7.00
N LYS A 294 3.89 -28.89 -7.44
CA LYS A 294 3.29 -27.76 -8.13
C LYS A 294 2.81 -26.70 -7.13
N GLU A 295 3.06 -25.45 -7.46
CA GLU A 295 2.85 -24.32 -6.54
C GLU A 295 1.42 -23.75 -6.62
N TYR A 296 0.89 -23.48 -5.43
CA TYR A 296 -0.34 -22.75 -5.17
C TYR A 296 -0.07 -21.66 -4.14
N THR A 297 -0.85 -20.59 -4.23
CA THR A 297 -0.83 -19.50 -3.26
C THR A 297 -2.20 -19.40 -2.65
N PHE A 298 -2.28 -19.54 -1.32
CA PHE A 298 -3.45 -19.13 -0.57
C PHE A 298 -3.20 -17.73 -0.01
N ASN A 299 -4.16 -16.84 -0.20
CA ASN A 299 -4.06 -15.47 0.23
C ASN A 299 -5.33 -15.06 0.98
N TYR A 300 -5.17 -14.44 2.14
CA TYR A 300 -6.24 -13.84 2.92
C TYR A 300 -5.99 -12.34 3.06
N ASN A 301 -6.95 -11.54 2.60
CA ASN A 301 -6.91 -10.09 2.73
C ASN A 301 -7.53 -9.68 4.07
N VAL A 302 -6.70 -9.17 4.98
CA VAL A 302 -7.15 -8.82 6.33
C VAL A 302 -8.07 -7.61 6.36
N ASN A 303 -8.17 -6.81 5.28
CA ASN A 303 -8.96 -5.59 5.23
C ASN A 303 -10.35 -5.80 4.62
N SER A 304 -10.51 -6.84 3.79
CA SER A 304 -11.81 -7.18 3.20
C SER A 304 -12.40 -8.49 3.69
N GLY A 305 -11.63 -9.34 4.39
CA GLY A 305 -12.09 -10.67 4.80
C GLY A 305 -12.04 -11.71 3.67
N ASN A 306 -11.86 -11.26 2.42
CA ASN A 306 -11.78 -12.11 1.24
C ASN A 306 -10.53 -12.97 1.26
N TRP A 307 -10.63 -14.15 0.65
CA TRP A 307 -9.48 -15.02 0.44
C TRP A 307 -9.55 -15.71 -0.91
N TRP A 308 -8.41 -16.15 -1.40
CA TRP A 308 -8.34 -16.93 -2.62
C TRP A 308 -7.24 -17.98 -2.57
N LEU A 309 -7.45 -19.05 -3.32
CA LEU A 309 -6.47 -20.08 -3.63
C LEU A 309 -6.24 -20.05 -5.14
N ALA A 310 -5.00 -19.81 -5.57
CA ALA A 310 -4.67 -19.78 -6.99
C ALA A 310 -3.41 -20.60 -7.28
N ARG A 311 -3.40 -21.29 -8.41
CA ARG A 311 -2.22 -21.95 -8.94
C ARG A 311 -1.23 -20.92 -9.50
N GLY A 312 0.07 -21.13 -9.30
CA GLY A 312 1.12 -20.21 -9.78
C GLY A 312 1.15 -19.98 -11.30
N GLN A 313 0.66 -20.95 -12.10
CA GLN A 313 0.49 -20.82 -13.54
C GLN A 313 -0.87 -21.37 -13.97
N ARG A 314 -1.77 -20.50 -14.44
CA ARG A 314 -3.08 -20.88 -14.99
C ARG A 314 -2.90 -21.56 -16.34
N SER A 315 -3.63 -22.65 -16.57
CA SER A 315 -3.83 -23.20 -17.91
C SER A 315 -5.20 -22.74 -18.41
N SER A 316 -5.26 -22.18 -19.62
CA SER A 316 -6.53 -21.90 -20.27
C SER A 316 -7.10 -23.21 -20.83
N SER A 317 -8.29 -23.57 -20.39
CA SER A 317 -9.04 -24.71 -20.90
C SER A 317 -10.53 -24.42 -20.76
N SER A 318 -11.25 -24.32 -21.86
CA SER A 318 -12.71 -24.33 -21.85
C SER A 318 -13.22 -25.74 -21.57
N MET A 319 -14.43 -25.82 -21.03
CA MET A 319 -15.15 -27.06 -20.75
C MET A 319 -16.55 -26.97 -21.33
N GLU A 320 -17.10 -28.11 -21.73
CA GLU A 320 -18.52 -28.17 -22.08
C GLU A 320 -19.37 -27.81 -20.86
N THR A 321 -20.47 -27.09 -21.09
CA THR A 321 -21.34 -26.57 -20.03
C THR A 321 -21.85 -27.65 -19.08
N GLU A 322 -22.12 -28.85 -19.59
CA GLU A 322 -22.57 -30.00 -18.78
C GLU A 322 -21.50 -30.44 -17.77
N ILE A 323 -20.24 -30.60 -18.22
CA ILE A 323 -19.09 -30.95 -17.37
C ILE A 323 -18.83 -29.85 -16.33
N LEU A 324 -18.93 -28.59 -16.76
CA LEU A 324 -18.72 -27.44 -15.88
C LEU A 324 -19.79 -27.38 -14.78
N THR A 325 -21.05 -27.71 -15.12
CA THR A 325 -22.16 -27.79 -14.17
C THR A 325 -21.96 -28.94 -13.18
N GLU A 326 -21.55 -30.13 -13.64
CA GLU A 326 -21.24 -31.27 -12.76
C GLU A 326 -20.13 -30.92 -11.75
N LYS A 327 -19.05 -30.26 -12.20
CA LYS A 327 -18.01 -29.75 -11.30
C LYS A 327 -18.56 -28.72 -10.32
N GLY A 328 -19.44 -27.83 -10.78
CA GLY A 328 -20.17 -26.88 -9.95
C GLY A 328 -20.92 -27.57 -8.81
N GLU A 329 -21.72 -28.59 -9.10
CA GLU A 329 -22.46 -29.36 -8.09
C GLU A 329 -21.54 -30.04 -7.06
N ALA A 330 -20.38 -30.54 -7.49
CA ALA A 330 -19.39 -31.11 -6.58
C ALA A 330 -18.82 -30.05 -5.61
N TYR A 331 -18.50 -28.86 -6.11
CA TYR A 331 -18.05 -27.74 -5.28
C TYR A 331 -19.16 -27.22 -4.37
N ASP A 332 -20.41 -27.13 -4.86
CA ASP A 332 -21.57 -26.73 -4.06
C ASP A 332 -21.71 -27.60 -2.81
N LYS A 333 -21.69 -28.93 -3.02
CA LYS A 333 -21.78 -29.90 -1.93
C LYS A 333 -20.63 -29.72 -0.94
N TRP A 334 -19.41 -29.52 -1.42
CA TRP A 334 -18.24 -29.31 -0.56
C TRP A 334 -18.34 -28.01 0.23
N LEU A 335 -18.68 -26.89 -0.41
CA LEU A 335 -18.84 -25.60 0.24
C LEU A 335 -19.94 -25.64 1.30
N SER A 336 -21.08 -26.27 0.97
CA SER A 336 -22.20 -26.48 1.88
C SER A 336 -21.81 -27.31 3.11
N GLN A 337 -21.04 -28.40 2.92
CA GLN A 337 -20.57 -29.25 4.02
C GLN A 337 -19.67 -28.53 5.01
N HIS A 338 -18.93 -27.52 4.56
CA HIS A 338 -18.01 -26.74 5.39
C HIS A 338 -18.62 -25.40 5.86
N GLY A 339 -19.90 -25.17 5.60
CA GLY A 339 -20.60 -23.93 6.00
C GLY A 339 -20.10 -22.68 5.27
N LEU A 340 -19.52 -22.86 4.08
CA LEU A 340 -18.97 -21.80 3.23
C LEU A 340 -19.98 -21.27 2.20
N LEU A 341 -21.05 -22.03 1.91
CA LEU A 341 -22.10 -21.64 0.96
C LEU A 341 -23.42 -21.33 1.68
N PRO A 342 -23.89 -20.07 1.65
CA PRO A 342 -25.21 -19.71 2.13
C PRO A 342 -26.33 -20.31 1.26
N LYS A 343 -27.46 -20.68 1.88
CA LYS A 343 -28.54 -21.44 1.22
C LYS A 343 -29.25 -20.71 0.08
N ASN A 344 -29.20 -19.38 0.09
CA ASN A 344 -29.83 -18.50 -0.89
C ASN A 344 -28.86 -18.02 -1.97
N ALA A 345 -27.65 -18.59 -2.05
CA ALA A 345 -26.70 -18.26 -3.09
C ALA A 345 -27.15 -18.85 -4.44
N GLU A 346 -27.14 -18.03 -5.48
CA GLU A 346 -27.57 -18.41 -6.82
C GLU A 346 -26.39 -18.92 -7.64
N PHE A 347 -26.49 -20.15 -8.15
CA PHE A 347 -25.46 -20.78 -8.98
C PHE A 347 -25.56 -20.33 -10.44
N SER A 348 -24.41 -20.05 -11.06
CA SER A 348 -24.29 -19.79 -12.50
C SER A 348 -22.95 -20.27 -13.07
N THR A 349 -22.88 -20.39 -14.40
CA THR A 349 -21.66 -20.65 -15.16
C THR A 349 -21.31 -19.46 -16.04
N GLN A 350 -20.02 -19.20 -16.24
CA GLN A 350 -19.51 -18.07 -17.03
C GLN A 350 -18.30 -18.47 -17.87
N ASN A 351 -18.16 -17.86 -19.05
CA ASN A 351 -16.98 -17.94 -19.92
C ASN A 351 -16.50 -19.36 -20.28
N GLU A 352 -17.37 -20.37 -20.21
CA GLU A 352 -17.07 -21.79 -20.49
C GLU A 352 -15.96 -22.40 -19.59
N ASP A 353 -15.52 -21.72 -18.53
CA ASP A 353 -14.45 -22.21 -17.65
C ASP A 353 -14.69 -21.91 -16.16
N THR A 354 -15.74 -21.17 -15.83
CA THR A 354 -15.97 -20.63 -14.49
C THR A 354 -17.33 -21.04 -13.95
N VAL A 355 -17.36 -21.47 -12.70
CA VAL A 355 -18.59 -21.62 -11.89
C VAL A 355 -18.62 -20.55 -10.81
N ARG A 356 -19.83 -20.06 -10.49
CA ARG A 356 -20.00 -18.93 -9.59
C ARG A 356 -21.27 -19.07 -8.76
N TRP A 357 -21.19 -18.58 -7.52
CA TRP A 357 -22.34 -18.41 -6.63
C TRP A 357 -22.42 -16.96 -6.19
N ASP A 358 -23.59 -16.34 -6.37
CA ASP A 358 -23.85 -14.94 -6.02
C ASP A 358 -24.91 -14.84 -4.93
N LEU A 359 -24.69 -13.94 -3.97
CA LEU A 359 -25.74 -13.48 -3.07
C LEU A 359 -26.26 -12.14 -3.56
N HIS A 360 -27.53 -12.14 -3.98
CA HIS A 360 -28.23 -10.92 -4.33
C HIS A 360 -28.85 -10.31 -3.07
N MET A 361 -28.31 -9.16 -2.65
CA MET A 361 -28.89 -8.28 -1.65
C MET A 361 -29.09 -6.91 -2.29
N THR A 362 -30.30 -6.36 -2.24
CA THR A 362 -30.51 -5.01 -2.78
C THR A 362 -30.01 -3.95 -1.81
N ASN A 363 -29.57 -2.79 -2.33
CA ASN A 363 -29.20 -1.65 -1.49
C ASN A 363 -30.33 -1.28 -0.52
N THR A 364 -31.57 -1.30 -0.98
CA THR A 364 -32.76 -1.02 -0.14
C THR A 364 -32.87 -1.97 1.06
N ASP A 365 -32.66 -3.27 0.84
CA ASP A 365 -32.73 -4.28 1.91
C ASP A 365 -31.63 -4.05 2.96
N MET A 366 -30.42 -3.64 2.53
CA MET A 366 -29.33 -3.28 3.44
C MET A 366 -29.57 -1.95 4.16
N ILE A 367 -30.22 -0.97 3.54
CA ILE A 367 -30.45 0.33 4.17
C ILE A 367 -31.47 0.20 5.32
N ILE A 368 -32.56 -0.52 5.05
CA ILE A 368 -33.70 -0.64 5.97
C ILE A 368 -33.55 -1.86 6.88
N GLY A 369 -32.76 -2.86 6.50
CA GLY A 369 -32.64 -4.15 7.17
C GLY A 369 -32.02 -4.05 8.56
N GLN A 370 -32.82 -4.14 9.61
CA GLN A 370 -32.33 -4.20 10.98
C GLN A 370 -32.00 -5.63 11.43
N GLN A 371 -31.32 -6.38 10.58
CA GLN A 371 -30.99 -7.79 10.79
C GLN A 371 -29.66 -8.16 10.13
N ASP A 372 -29.05 -9.23 10.62
CA ASP A 372 -27.84 -9.78 10.03
C ASP A 372 -28.10 -10.26 8.60
N PHE A 373 -27.09 -10.12 7.75
CA PHE A 373 -27.17 -10.61 6.37
C PHE A 373 -25.81 -11.06 5.85
N ASP A 374 -25.86 -11.91 4.84
CA ASP A 374 -24.68 -12.34 4.10
C ASP A 374 -24.68 -11.67 2.71
N ASN A 375 -23.51 -11.25 2.23
CA ASN A 375 -23.35 -10.77 0.86
C ASN A 375 -22.04 -11.25 0.24
N GLY A 376 -21.92 -11.10 -1.08
CA GLY A 376 -20.69 -11.39 -1.82
C GLY A 376 -20.86 -12.52 -2.82
N MET A 377 -19.72 -13.09 -3.22
CA MET A 377 -19.67 -14.10 -4.27
C MET A 377 -18.56 -15.12 -4.03
N ILE A 378 -18.73 -16.29 -4.63
CA ILE A 378 -17.71 -17.33 -4.76
C ILE A 378 -17.48 -17.57 -6.25
N ILE A 379 -16.23 -17.53 -6.69
CA ILE A 379 -15.85 -17.81 -8.08
C ILE A 379 -14.83 -18.94 -8.07
N ILE A 380 -15.07 -19.98 -8.86
CA ILE A 380 -14.15 -21.11 -9.01
C ILE A 380 -13.88 -21.34 -10.49
N VAL A 381 -12.60 -21.41 -10.84
CA VAL A 381 -12.11 -21.91 -12.13
C VAL A 381 -11.61 -23.34 -11.91
N PRO A 382 -12.41 -24.36 -12.29
CA PRO A 382 -12.04 -25.75 -12.02
C PRO A 382 -10.81 -26.18 -12.82
N ALA A 383 -10.08 -27.17 -12.31
CA ALA A 383 -9.09 -27.88 -13.13
C ALA A 383 -9.77 -29.00 -13.93
N ALA A 384 -9.27 -29.29 -15.14
CA ALA A 384 -9.80 -30.37 -15.98
C ALA A 384 -9.67 -31.73 -15.28
N GLU A 385 -8.45 -32.07 -14.84
CA GLU A 385 -8.10 -33.41 -14.33
C GLU A 385 -7.88 -33.47 -12.81
N SER A 386 -7.88 -32.33 -12.12
CA SER A 386 -7.62 -32.26 -10.68
C SER A 386 -8.84 -31.76 -9.91
N LEU A 387 -8.96 -32.22 -8.66
CA LEU A 387 -9.93 -31.67 -7.70
C LEU A 387 -9.50 -30.28 -7.20
N ILE A 388 -8.19 -29.97 -7.22
CA ILE A 388 -7.68 -28.67 -6.81
C ILE A 388 -8.02 -27.66 -7.92
N PRO A 389 -8.79 -26.59 -7.64
CA PRO A 389 -9.14 -25.62 -8.65
C PRO A 389 -7.90 -24.85 -9.13
N GLN A 390 -7.97 -24.32 -10.36
CA GLN A 390 -6.95 -23.40 -10.86
C GLN A 390 -7.00 -22.09 -10.07
N GLU A 391 -8.21 -21.67 -9.74
CA GLU A 391 -8.51 -20.47 -8.98
C GLU A 391 -9.80 -20.69 -8.18
N LEU A 392 -9.80 -20.29 -6.92
CA LEU A 392 -10.96 -20.19 -6.07
C LEU A 392 -10.87 -18.85 -5.38
N PHE A 393 -11.82 -17.98 -5.64
CA PHE A 393 -11.97 -16.68 -5.00
C PHE A 393 -13.22 -16.70 -4.12
N TYR A 394 -13.06 -16.33 -2.86
CA TYR A 394 -14.11 -16.31 -1.86
C TYR A 394 -14.24 -14.90 -1.27
N SER A 395 -15.43 -14.31 -1.42
CA SER A 395 -15.75 -12.97 -0.93
C SER A 395 -17.09 -12.89 -0.21
N MET A 396 -17.63 -14.03 0.23
CA MET A 396 -18.81 -14.04 1.09
C MET A 396 -18.43 -13.41 2.43
N ASN A 397 -19.20 -12.41 2.84
CA ASN A 397 -19.02 -11.71 4.10
C ASN A 397 -20.30 -11.78 4.93
N LYS A 398 -20.13 -12.09 6.21
CA LYS A 398 -21.23 -12.09 7.19
C LYS A 398 -21.29 -10.74 7.90
N ASN A 399 -22.41 -10.04 7.72
CA ASN A 399 -22.63 -8.71 8.27
C ASN A 399 -23.60 -8.76 9.44
N ALA A 400 -23.09 -8.52 10.64
CA ALA A 400 -23.91 -8.40 11.83
C ALA A 400 -24.48 -6.98 11.94
N TYR A 401 -25.78 -6.85 12.18
CA TYR A 401 -26.41 -5.56 12.42
C TYR A 401 -25.94 -4.97 13.75
N ILE A 402 -25.54 -3.70 13.74
CA ILE A 402 -25.06 -2.99 14.92
C ILE A 402 -26.14 -2.04 15.43
N ARG A 403 -26.57 -1.09 14.60
CA ARG A 403 -27.60 -0.08 14.91
C ARG A 403 -27.98 0.72 13.66
N THR A 404 -29.06 1.48 13.73
CA THR A 404 -29.34 2.55 12.78
C THR A 404 -28.50 3.79 13.09
N VAL A 405 -28.01 4.46 12.05
CA VAL A 405 -27.21 5.69 12.14
C VAL A 405 -27.84 6.80 11.31
N ASP A 406 -27.63 8.04 11.75
CA ASP A 406 -28.04 9.21 10.99
C ASP A 406 -27.11 9.44 9.80
N VAL A 407 -27.73 9.72 8.65
CA VAL A 407 -27.05 9.97 7.37
C VAL A 407 -27.24 11.44 7.00
N GLU A 408 -26.20 12.07 6.45
CA GLU A 408 -26.25 13.39 5.84
C GLU A 408 -27.13 13.38 4.59
N SER A 409 -27.60 14.55 4.15
CA SER A 409 -28.38 14.62 2.91
C SER A 409 -27.51 14.39 1.67
N PRO A 410 -28.05 13.82 0.58
CA PRO A 410 -27.38 13.74 -0.72
C PRO A 410 -26.91 15.11 -1.22
N ALA A 411 -27.69 16.18 -0.97
CA ALA A 411 -27.30 17.54 -1.31
C ALA A 411 -26.02 17.98 -0.59
N LYS A 412 -25.88 17.66 0.70
CA LYS A 412 -24.66 17.98 1.47
C LYS A 412 -23.48 17.11 1.07
N ALA A 413 -23.71 15.84 0.74
CA ALA A 413 -22.66 14.97 0.20
C ALA A 413 -22.14 15.48 -1.16
N TYR A 414 -23.02 16.04 -1.99
CA TYR A 414 -22.63 16.67 -3.25
C TYR A 414 -21.77 17.93 -3.07
N GLU A 415 -21.87 18.65 -1.94
CA GLU A 415 -20.94 19.74 -1.65
C GLU A 415 -19.49 19.26 -1.54
N GLU A 416 -19.25 18.02 -1.12
CA GLU A 416 -17.90 17.44 -1.09
C GLU A 416 -17.37 17.20 -2.51
N ILE A 417 -18.23 16.89 -3.48
CA ILE A 417 -17.86 16.84 -4.90
C ILE A 417 -17.43 18.23 -5.39
N LEU A 418 -18.19 19.27 -5.05
CA LEU A 418 -17.84 20.65 -5.41
C LEU A 418 -16.52 21.12 -4.78
N LYS A 419 -16.17 20.61 -3.60
CA LYS A 419 -14.88 20.85 -2.93
C LYS A 419 -13.74 19.99 -3.49
N GLY A 420 -14.03 19.01 -4.35
CA GLY A 420 -13.06 18.07 -4.89
C GLY A 420 -12.68 16.95 -3.91
N ASN A 421 -13.45 16.72 -2.85
CA ASN A 421 -13.17 15.72 -1.81
C ASN A 421 -13.66 14.33 -2.20
N PHE A 422 -13.30 13.89 -3.40
CA PHE A 422 -13.63 12.57 -3.93
C PHE A 422 -12.46 11.98 -4.71
N SER A 423 -12.44 10.65 -4.81
CA SER A 423 -11.39 9.94 -5.52
C SER A 423 -11.79 9.69 -6.98
N ILE A 424 -10.85 9.90 -7.90
CA ILE A 424 -10.97 9.58 -9.33
C ILE A 424 -9.62 9.02 -9.82
N TYR A 425 -9.65 8.11 -10.80
CA TYR A 425 -8.43 7.48 -11.30
C TYR A 425 -7.49 8.45 -12.02
N ASN A 426 -8.06 9.33 -12.84
CA ASN A 426 -7.34 10.40 -13.52
C ASN A 426 -7.79 11.74 -12.96
N ASP A 427 -6.85 12.56 -12.52
CA ASP A 427 -7.15 13.91 -12.05
C ASP A 427 -7.86 14.74 -13.12
N LEU A 428 -8.82 15.53 -12.67
CA LEU A 428 -9.56 16.45 -13.53
C LEU A 428 -8.65 17.58 -14.02
N LYS A 429 -8.75 17.86 -15.31
CA LYS A 429 -7.95 18.86 -16.02
C LYS A 429 -8.75 20.13 -16.24
N ALA A 430 -8.04 21.20 -16.57
CA ALA A 430 -8.67 22.47 -16.91
C ALA A 430 -9.53 22.33 -18.18
N GLY A 431 -10.80 22.72 -18.06
CA GLY A 431 -11.80 22.62 -19.13
C GLY A 431 -12.61 21.33 -19.13
N ASP A 432 -12.33 20.39 -18.21
CA ASP A 432 -13.15 19.18 -18.07
C ASP A 432 -14.59 19.53 -17.65
N GLU A 433 -15.55 18.77 -18.16
CA GLU A 433 -16.97 18.86 -17.83
C GLU A 433 -17.40 17.62 -17.03
N LEU A 434 -17.76 17.83 -15.77
CA LEU A 434 -18.31 16.82 -14.87
C LEU A 434 -19.83 16.99 -14.78
N ILE A 435 -20.59 15.99 -15.24
CA ILE A 435 -22.04 15.95 -15.16
C ILE A 435 -22.45 14.86 -14.18
N VAL A 436 -23.06 15.23 -13.06
CA VAL A 436 -23.60 14.28 -12.08
C VAL A 436 -25.05 13.98 -12.43
N LYS A 437 -25.34 12.72 -12.75
CA LYS A 437 -26.63 12.27 -13.29
C LYS A 437 -27.48 11.51 -12.27
N GLY A 438 -26.84 10.98 -11.23
CA GLY A 438 -27.53 10.15 -10.24
C GLY A 438 -26.72 10.00 -8.97
N TYR A 439 -27.41 9.50 -7.96
CA TYR A 439 -26.78 9.02 -6.74
C TYR A 439 -27.58 7.82 -6.21
N GLU A 440 -26.90 6.94 -5.50
CA GLU A 440 -27.52 5.91 -4.69
C GLU A 440 -26.82 5.82 -3.32
N LEU A 441 -27.56 5.41 -2.30
CA LEU A 441 -26.97 5.06 -1.01
C LEU A 441 -26.54 3.59 -1.09
N THR A 442 -25.27 3.34 -0.82
CA THR A 442 -24.63 2.02 -0.83
C THR A 442 -23.73 1.88 0.39
N TYR A 443 -22.87 0.87 0.41
CA TYR A 443 -22.05 0.54 1.56
C TYR A 443 -20.61 0.18 1.19
N THR A 444 -19.68 0.50 2.08
CA THR A 444 -18.29 0.05 1.99
C THR A 444 -17.71 -0.22 3.37
N TYR A 445 -16.73 -1.11 3.44
CA TYR A 445 -16.06 -1.42 4.70
C TYR A 445 -15.07 -0.32 5.07
N ASP A 446 -15.10 0.06 6.34
CA ASP A 446 -14.05 0.87 6.95
C ASP A 446 -12.86 0.01 7.40
N SER A 447 -11.79 0.68 7.81
CA SER A 447 -10.57 0.04 8.29
C SER A 447 -10.67 -0.66 9.67
N LYS A 448 -11.86 -0.80 10.24
CA LYS A 448 -12.18 -1.61 11.44
C LYS A 448 -13.18 -2.72 11.15
N GLY A 449 -13.60 -2.88 9.90
CA GLY A 449 -14.56 -3.88 9.45
C GLY A 449 -16.03 -3.50 9.64
N TYR A 450 -16.35 -2.24 9.96
CA TYR A 450 -17.74 -1.78 9.88
C TYR A 450 -18.12 -1.53 8.43
N TYR A 451 -19.29 -1.99 8.03
CA TYR A 451 -19.88 -1.72 6.73
C TYR A 451 -20.74 -0.47 6.85
N GLN A 452 -20.19 0.66 6.39
CA GLN A 452 -20.78 1.98 6.58
C GLN A 452 -21.53 2.46 5.33
N PRO A 453 -22.62 3.22 5.52
CA PRO A 453 -23.34 3.84 4.41
C PRO A 453 -22.49 4.94 3.74
N VAL A 454 -22.47 4.92 2.42
CA VAL A 454 -21.80 5.89 1.54
C VAL A 454 -22.70 6.23 0.36
N TYR A 455 -22.62 7.45 -0.16
CA TYR A 455 -23.28 7.83 -1.40
C TYR A 455 -22.39 7.49 -2.59
N GLN A 456 -22.88 6.68 -3.50
CA GLN A 456 -22.30 6.50 -4.83
C GLN A 456 -22.94 7.52 -5.77
N PHE A 457 -22.15 8.50 -6.20
CA PHE A 457 -22.56 9.42 -7.25
C PHE A 457 -22.09 8.89 -8.59
N GLU A 458 -22.94 9.05 -9.61
CA GLU A 458 -22.68 8.57 -10.96
C GLU A 458 -22.97 9.65 -11.99
N GLY A 459 -22.27 9.59 -13.12
CA GLY A 459 -22.32 10.63 -14.11
C GLY A 459 -21.31 10.42 -15.23
N THR A 460 -20.85 11.54 -15.78
CA THR A 460 -19.85 11.53 -16.85
C THR A 460 -18.83 12.64 -16.68
N VAL A 461 -17.57 12.36 -17.01
CA VAL A 461 -16.51 13.34 -17.22
C VAL A 461 -16.18 13.38 -18.71
N ASN A 462 -16.41 14.51 -19.39
CA ASN A 462 -16.22 14.65 -20.84
C ASN A 462 -16.91 13.55 -21.67
N GLY A 463 -18.09 13.09 -21.22
CA GLY A 463 -18.85 12.01 -21.84
C GLY A 463 -18.42 10.58 -21.48
N ALA A 464 -17.27 10.39 -20.81
CA ALA A 464 -16.86 9.09 -20.28
C ALA A 464 -17.54 8.81 -18.93
N GLU A 465 -17.88 7.55 -18.65
CA GLU A 465 -18.50 7.16 -17.38
C GLU A 465 -17.65 7.55 -16.18
N TRP A 466 -18.31 8.07 -15.15
CA TRP A 466 -17.69 8.47 -13.91
C TRP A 466 -18.57 8.06 -12.74
N SER A 467 -17.93 7.53 -11.69
CA SER A 467 -18.56 7.32 -10.40
C SER A 467 -17.58 7.60 -9.27
N THR A 468 -18.12 7.96 -8.10
CA THR A 468 -17.32 8.13 -6.89
C THR A 468 -18.13 7.85 -5.63
N LEU A 469 -17.44 7.55 -4.53
CA LEU A 469 -18.05 7.27 -3.23
C LEU A 469 -17.77 8.42 -2.25
N ILE A 470 -18.83 8.89 -1.59
CA ILE A 470 -18.77 9.94 -0.56
C ILE A 470 -19.30 9.38 0.77
N PRO A 471 -18.59 9.55 1.89
CA PRO A 471 -19.11 9.15 3.21
C PRO A 471 -20.47 9.77 3.50
N ALA A 472 -21.45 8.95 3.91
CA ALA A 472 -22.82 9.42 4.11
C ALA A 472 -23.13 9.69 5.61
N MET A 473 -22.43 9.07 6.55
CA MET A 473 -22.69 9.28 7.98
C MET A 473 -22.41 10.72 8.44
N LYS A 474 -23.25 11.23 9.36
CA LYS A 474 -22.97 12.49 10.08
C LYS A 474 -21.74 12.32 10.98
N ASN A 475 -20.79 13.26 10.89
CA ASN A 475 -19.57 13.26 11.72
C ASN A 475 -19.85 13.65 13.18
#